data_AF-A0A1C0UXD6-F1
#
_entry.id   AF-A0A1C0UXD6-F1
#
_cell.length_a   1.000
_cell.length_b   1.000
_cell.length_c   1.000
_cell.angle_alpha   90.00
_cell.angle_beta   90.00
_cell.angle_gamma   90.00
#
_symmetry.space_group_name_H-M   'P 1'
#
loop_
_entity.id
_entity.type
_entity.pdbx_description
1 polymer ?
#
loop_
_entity_poly.entity_id
_entity_poly.type
_entity_poly.pdbx_seq_one_letter_code
_entity_poly.pdbx_strand_id
1 'polypeptide(L)' 'MNQELTQAIASEIQLFQNIEQKENFLFLLGALTAKVISLKKAAEVMQLEPAELLKILDLMGIEFSYLCEEDVDLEKSW' A
#
# COMPACT_ATOMS: atom_id res chain seq x y z
N MET A 1 -13.55 -0.82 -22.30
CA MET A 1 -12.08 -0.98 -22.34
C MET A 1 -11.80 -2.49 -22.40
N ASN A 2 -10.88 -2.96 -23.25
CA ASN A 2 -10.61 -4.40 -23.39
C ASN A 2 -9.79 -4.90 -22.19
N GLN A 3 -10.34 -5.83 -21.41
CA GLN A 3 -9.77 -6.34 -20.17
C GLN A 3 -8.41 -7.04 -20.38
N GLU A 4 -8.24 -7.78 -21.49
CA GLU A 4 -6.97 -8.45 -21.82
C GLU A 4 -5.86 -7.44 -22.10
N LEU A 5 -6.19 -6.36 -22.81
CA LEU A 5 -5.24 -5.27 -23.08
C LEU A 5 -4.80 -4.57 -21.79
N THR A 6 -5.74 -4.32 -20.87
CA THR A 6 -5.44 -3.71 -19.57
C THR A 6 -4.56 -4.61 -18.71
N GLN A 7 -4.79 -5.93 -18.72
CA GLN A 7 -3.95 -6.89 -18.01
C GLN A 7 -2.53 -6.99 -18.59
N ALA A 8 -2.40 -7.02 -19.92
CA ALA A 8 -1.10 -7.04 -20.59
C ALA A 8 -0.28 -5.79 -20.24
N ILE A 9 -0.90 -4.61 -20.33
CA ILE A 9 -0.25 -3.35 -19.95
C ILE A 9 0.14 -3.36 -18.45
N ALA A 10 -0.75 -3.82 -17.57
CA ALA A 10 -0.45 -3.91 -16.13
C ALA A 10 0.74 -4.84 -15.82
N SER A 11 0.92 -5.94 -16.57
CA SER A 11 2.04 -6.86 -16.38
C SER A 11 3.40 -6.30 -16.81
N GLU A 12 3.41 -5.33 -17.72
CA GLU A 12 4.63 -4.68 -18.21
C GLU A 12 4.99 -3.42 -17.41
N ILE A 13 4.03 -2.84 -16.67
CA ILE A 13 4.27 -1.67 -15.82
C ILE A 13 5.08 -2.11 -14.59
N GLN A 14 6.33 -1.67 -14.53
CA GLN A 14 7.12 -1.72 -13.32
C GLN A 14 6.57 -0.70 -12.31
N LEU A 15 5.74 -1.17 -11.37
CA LEU A 15 5.21 -0.38 -10.25
C LEU A 15 6.32 0.30 -9.43
N PHE A 16 7.50 -0.33 -9.36
CA PHE A 16 8.66 0.15 -8.62
C PHE A 16 9.87 0.20 -9.53
N GLN A 17 10.59 1.31 -9.50
CA GLN A 17 11.74 1.61 -10.36
C GLN A 17 13.04 0.96 -9.84
N ASN A 18 13.12 0.67 -8.54
CA ASN A 18 14.31 0.08 -7.91
C ASN A 18 13.95 -0.90 -6.78
N ILE A 19 14.96 -1.63 -6.27
CA ILE A 19 14.78 -2.63 -5.21
C ILE A 19 14.40 -2.01 -3.86
N GLU A 20 14.97 -0.84 -3.54
CA GLU A 20 14.70 -0.11 -2.30
C GLU A 20 13.21 0.27 -2.20
N GLN A 21 12.60 0.72 -3.29
CA GLN A 21 11.17 0.99 -3.36
C GLN A 21 10.33 -0.26 -3.12
N LYS A 22 10.77 -1.43 -3.60
CA LYS A 22 10.09 -2.71 -3.35
C LYS A 22 10.21 -3.12 -1.90
N GLU A 23 11.39 -2.99 -1.29
CA GLU A 23 11.62 -3.31 0.12
C GLU A 23 10.80 -2.40 1.04
N ASN A 24 10.79 -1.08 0.76
CA ASN A 24 9.97 -0.12 1.48
C ASN A 24 8.48 -0.44 1.37
N PHE A 25 8.01 -0.82 0.18
CA PHE A 25 6.62 -1.23 -0.01
C PHE A 25 6.29 -2.51 0.77
N LEU A 26 7.14 -3.53 0.75
CA LEU A 26 6.93 -4.76 1.53
C LEU A 26 6.91 -4.49 3.04
N PHE A 27 7.79 -3.61 3.52
CA PHE A 27 7.80 -3.21 4.93
C PHE A 27 6.50 -2.50 5.32
N LEU A 28 6.03 -1.57 4.48
CA LEU A 28 4.77 -0.86 4.69
C LEU A 28 3.56 -1.81 4.66
N LEU A 29 3.53 -2.78 3.75
CA LEU A 29 2.48 -3.80 3.73
C LEU A 29 2.46 -4.62 5.02
N GLY A 30 3.63 -5.01 5.54
CA GLY A 30 3.74 -5.68 6.82
C GLY A 30 3.21 -4.83 7.97
N ALA A 31 3.61 -3.56 8.04
CA ALA A 31 3.15 -2.64 9.07
C ALA A 31 1.64 -2.37 9.00
N LEU A 32 1.09 -2.21 7.78
CA LEU A 32 -0.33 -1.98 7.54
C LEU A 32 -1.19 -3.21 7.92
N THR A 33 -0.79 -4.39 7.49
CA THR A 33 -1.53 -5.65 7.80
C THR A 33 -1.41 -6.04 9.27
N ALA A 34 -0.31 -5.67 9.94
CA ALA A 34 -0.13 -5.81 11.38
C ALA A 34 -0.82 -4.72 12.22
N LYS A 35 -1.55 -3.78 11.59
CA LYS A 35 -2.21 -2.63 12.25
C LYS A 35 -1.26 -1.73 13.05
N VAL A 36 0.01 -1.66 12.64
CA VAL A 36 1.00 -0.76 13.24
C VAL A 36 0.84 0.66 12.69
N ILE A 37 0.47 0.77 11.41
CA ILE A 37 0.23 2.03 10.73
C ILE A 37 -1.11 2.00 10.00
N SER A 38 -1.70 3.17 9.81
CA SER A 38 -2.91 3.39 9.03
C SER A 38 -2.58 3.49 7.54
N LEU A 39 -3.62 3.34 6.69
CA LEU A 39 -3.52 3.61 5.26
C LEU A 39 -2.97 5.03 4.99
N LYS A 40 -3.40 6.01 5.78
CA LYS A 40 -2.96 7.40 5.64
C LYS A 40 -1.46 7.52 5.87
N LYS A 41 -0.94 6.94 6.96
CA LYS A 41 0.50 6.95 7.27
C LYS A 41 1.32 6.20 6.23
N ALA A 42 0.83 5.05 5.77
CA ALA A 42 1.47 4.31 4.68
C ALA A 42 1.55 5.15 3.38
N ALA A 43 0.48 5.86 3.03
CA ALA A 43 0.46 6.74 1.86
C ALA A 43 1.41 7.94 2.01
N GLU A 44 1.48 8.56 3.19
CA GLU A 44 2.45 9.61 3.51
C GLU A 44 3.90 9.13 3.27
N VAL A 45 4.26 7.94 3.75
CA VAL A 45 5.61 7.37 3.57
C VAL A 45 5.91 7.09 2.09
N MET A 46 4.92 6.63 1.34
CA MET A 46 5.05 6.39 -0.10
C MET A 46 4.97 7.65 -0.96
N GLN A 47 4.67 8.81 -0.37
CA GLN A 47 4.40 10.06 -1.08
C GLN A 47 3.27 9.91 -2.11
N LEU A 48 2.21 9.20 -1.72
CA LEU A 48 1.01 8.97 -2.52
C LEU A 48 -0.21 9.58 -1.82
N GLU A 49 -1.25 9.87 -2.58
CA GLU A 49 -2.56 10.13 -1.97
C GLU A 49 -3.14 8.81 -1.40
N PRO A 50 -3.84 8.82 -0.25
CA PRO A 50 -4.40 7.60 0.33
C PRO A 50 -5.33 6.82 -0.62
N ALA A 51 -6.06 7.53 -1.49
CA ALA A 51 -6.92 6.92 -2.49
C ALA A 51 -6.14 6.23 -3.62
N GLU A 52 -4.91 6.68 -3.92
CA GLU A 52 -4.03 6.03 -4.88
C GLU A 52 -3.43 4.75 -4.29
N LEU A 53 -2.96 4.81 -3.03
CA LEU A 53 -2.48 3.63 -2.33
C LEU A 53 -3.58 2.57 -2.19
N LEU A 54 -4.81 2.98 -1.85
CA LEU A 54 -5.95 2.06 -1.76
C LEU A 54 -6.19 1.32 -3.08
N LYS A 55 -6.17 2.02 -4.22
CA LYS A 55 -6.31 1.39 -5.54
C LYS A 55 -5.19 0.39 -5.84
N ILE A 56 -3.95 0.69 -5.43
CA ILE A 56 -2.82 -0.22 -5.60
C ILE A 56 -3.07 -1.50 -4.78
N LEU A 57 -3.48 -1.37 -3.52
CA LEU A 57 -3.80 -2.51 -2.66
C LEU A 57 -4.95 -3.36 -3.24
N ASP A 58 -6.01 -2.71 -3.73
CA ASP A 58 -7.15 -3.38 -4.37
C ASP A 58 -6.72 -4.16 -5.62
N LEU A 59 -5.90 -3.56 -6.49
CA LEU A 59 -5.36 -4.22 -7.70
C LEU A 59 -4.48 -5.43 -7.35
N MET A 60 -3.84 -5.40 -6.19
CA MET A 60 -3.01 -6.49 -5.69
C MET A 60 -3.79 -7.53 -4.86
N GLY A 61 -5.09 -7.30 -4.60
CA GLY A 61 -5.91 -8.17 -3.76
C GLY A 61 -5.45 -8.19 -2.29
N ILE A 62 -4.89 -7.08 -1.81
CA ILE A 62 -4.40 -6.96 -0.42
C ILE A 62 -5.49 -6.33 0.44
N GLU A 63 -5.98 -7.10 1.39
CA GLU A 63 -6.90 -6.62 2.40
C GLU A 63 -6.14 -6.08 3.62
N PHE A 64 -6.64 -5.00 4.22
CA PHE A 64 -6.16 -4.47 5.49
C PHE A 64 -7.35 -4.02 6.35
N SER A 65 -7.10 -3.83 7.64
CA SER A 65 -8.10 -3.35 8.59
C SER A 65 -7.78 -1.95 9.06
N TYR A 66 -8.80 -1.16 9.36
CA TYR A 66 -8.63 0.12 10.04
C TYR A 66 -8.10 -0.09 11.47
N LEU A 67 -7.39 0.92 11.96
CA LEU A 67 -6.87 0.97 13.31
C LEU A 67 -8.01 1.15 14.32
N CYS A 68 -7.96 0.42 15.42
CA CYS A 68 -8.75 0.67 16.62
C CYS A 68 -8.06 1.71 17.52
N GLU A 69 -8.71 2.17 18.60
CA GLU A 69 -8.12 3.17 19.51
C GLU A 69 -6.74 2.76 20.06
N GLU A 70 -6.58 1.50 20.44
CA GLU A 70 -5.31 0.94 20.93
C GLU A 70 -4.21 1.00 19.85
N ASP A 71 -4.56 0.71 18.59
CA ASP A 71 -3.62 0.74 17.47
C ASP A 71 -3.21 2.19 17.12
N VAL A 72 -4.13 3.14 17.26
CA VAL A 72 -3.84 4.57 17.02
C VAL A 72 -2.80 5.10 18.01
N ASP A 73 -2.84 4.65 19.26
CA ASP A 73 -1.83 5.03 20.25
C ASP A 73 -0.45 4.42 19.92
N LEU A 74 -0.41 3.21 19.36
CA LEU A 74 0.82 2.61 18.85
C LEU A 74 1.38 3.41 17.65
N GLU A 75 0.53 3.78 16.69
CA GLU A 75 0.93 4.52 15.49
C GLU A 75 1.57 5.87 15.83
N LYS A 76 1.14 6.56 16.89
CA LYS A 76 1.74 7.83 17.33
C LYS A 76 3.23 7.72 17.69
N SER A 77 3.71 6.52 18.00
CA SER A 77 5.09 6.25 18.39
C SER A 77 5.98 5.75 17.24
N TRP A 78 5.43 5.63 16.03
CA TRP A 78 6.10 5.13 14.84
C TRP A 78 6.89 6.22 14.09
#